data_AF-A0A2Z2KEV4-F1
#
_entry.id   AF-A0A2Z2KEV4-F1
#
_cell.length_a   1.000
_cell.length_b   1.000
_cell.length_c   1.000
_cell.angle_alpha   90.00
_cell.angle_beta   90.00
_cell.angle_gamma   90.00
#
_symmetry.space_group_name_H-M   'P 1'
#
loop_
_entity.id
_entity.type
_entity.pdbx_description
1 polymer ?
#
loop_
_entity_poly.entity_id
_entity_poly.type
_entity_poly.pdbx_seq_one_letter_code
_entity_poly.pdbx_strand_id
1 'polypeptide(L)'
;MKMNNEEIEYLNTAMKEVSDKRLYERVLAVRLRLEGHTLEEIGNILGRARQTISLYWHAYQEQGLSGLSDGSLSWTTDKTHGGAASSVSRDAGAASTGRCRF
;
A
#
# COMPACT_ATOMS: atom_id res chain seq x y z
N MET A 1 2.05 -3.17 17.97
CA MET A 1 2.11 -3.58 16.55
C MET A 1 2.74 -4.96 16.54
N LYS A 2 2.03 -5.98 16.07
CA LYS A 2 2.49 -7.38 16.20
C LYS A 2 3.63 -7.61 15.21
N MET A 3 4.80 -7.98 15.73
CA MET A 3 5.87 -8.57 14.94
C MET A 3 5.42 -9.97 14.54
N ASN A 4 5.05 -10.14 13.27
CA ASN A 4 4.86 -11.46 12.68
C ASN A 4 6.26 -11.99 12.36
N ASN A 5 6.88 -12.67 13.34
CA ASN A 5 8.27 -13.14 13.24
C ASN A 5 8.50 -14.02 11.99
N GLU A 6 7.46 -14.74 11.57
CA GLU A 6 7.41 -15.53 10.34
C GLU A 6 7.58 -14.68 9.07
N GLU A 7 6.97 -13.50 9.00
CA GLU A 7 7.12 -12.59 7.87
C GLU A 7 8.55 -12.03 7.80
N ILE A 8 9.14 -11.73 8.96
CA ILE A 8 10.52 -11.24 9.02
C ILE A 8 11.51 -12.32 8.54
N GLU A 9 11.31 -13.59 8.95
CA GLU A 9 12.14 -14.70 8.46
C GLU A 9 11.95 -14.96 6.97
N TYR A 10 10.71 -14.86 6.47
CA TYR A 10 10.40 -14.98 5.05
C TYR A 10 11.10 -13.89 4.23
N LEU A 11 11.04 -12.62 4.68
CA LEU A 11 11.74 -11.51 4.04
C LEU A 11 13.27 -11.69 4.10
N ASN A 12 13.81 -12.15 5.23
CA ASN A 12 15.25 -12.42 5.36
C ASN A 12 15.71 -13.53 4.40
N THR A 13 14.88 -14.54 4.15
CA THR A 13 15.19 -15.61 3.19
C THR A 13 15.18 -15.05 1.77
N ALA A 14 14.17 -14.26 1.41
CA ALA A 14 14.12 -13.58 0.11
C ALA A 14 15.32 -12.66 -0.11
N MET A 15 15.76 -11.91 0.92
CA MET A 15 16.94 -11.05 0.83
C MET A 15 18.25 -11.82 0.57
N LYS A 16 18.35 -13.09 0.98
CA LYS A 16 19.52 -13.94 0.71
C LYS A 16 19.54 -14.50 -0.71
N GLU A 17 18.36 -14.81 -1.25
CA GLU A 17 18.18 -15.35 -2.61
C GLU A 17 18.25 -14.27 -3.69
N VAL A 18 17.98 -13.01 -3.34
CA VAL A 18 17.95 -11.89 -4.27
C VAL A 18 19.35 -11.34 -4.54
N SER A 19 19.82 -11.54 -5.77
CA SER A 19 21.06 -10.96 -6.28
C SER A 19 20.88 -9.54 -6.85
N ASP A 20 19.64 -9.11 -7.11
CA ASP A 20 19.34 -7.77 -7.65
C ASP A 20 19.27 -6.73 -6.52
N LYS A 21 20.19 -5.77 -6.56
CA LYS A 21 20.24 -4.63 -5.64
C LYS A 21 18.91 -3.87 -5.55
N ARG A 22 18.18 -3.72 -6.66
CA ARG A 22 16.89 -3.00 -6.68
C ARG A 22 15.80 -3.75 -5.93
N LEU A 23 15.76 -5.07 -6.09
CA LEU A 23 14.80 -5.91 -5.39
C LEU A 23 15.17 -6.01 -3.90
N TYR A 24 16.46 -6.07 -3.57
CA TYR A 24 16.94 -5.99 -2.19
C TYR A 24 16.47 -4.70 -1.49
N GLU A 25 16.63 -3.52 -2.13
CA GLU A 25 16.17 -2.23 -1.60
C GLU A 25 14.65 -2.22 -1.34
N ARG A 26 13.85 -2.82 -2.25
CA ARG A 26 12.39 -2.93 -2.11
C ARG A 26 11.97 -3.81 -0.94
N VAL A 27 12.57 -5.00 -0.81
CA VAL A 27 12.29 -5.94 0.29
C VAL A 27 12.74 -5.34 1.63
N LEU A 28 13.88 -4.64 1.66
CA LEU A 28 14.37 -3.94 2.84
C LEU A 28 13.42 -2.83 3.31
N ALA A 29 12.81 -2.08 2.38
CA ALA A 29 11.82 -1.05 2.71
C ALA A 29 10.62 -1.63 3.47
N VAL A 30 10.13 -2.81 3.04
CA VAL A 30 9.01 -3.50 3.68
C VAL A 30 9.40 -4.04 5.06
N ARG A 31 10.59 -4.64 5.18
CA ARG A 31 11.13 -5.11 6.46
C ARG A 31 11.20 -3.99 7.50
N LEU A 32 11.76 -2.84 7.13
CA LEU A 32 11.84 -1.67 8.01
C LEU A 32 10.45 -1.16 8.42
N ARG A 33 9.46 -1.26 7.53
CA ARG A 33 8.08 -0.88 7.83
C ARG A 33 7.45 -1.80 8.86
N LEU A 34 7.72 -3.10 8.79
CA LEU A 34 7.29 -4.10 9.78
C LEU A 34 8.00 -3.93 11.12
N GLU A 35 9.26 -3.48 11.12
CA GLU A 35 10.01 -3.11 12.33
C GLU A 35 9.45 -1.86 13.03
N GLY A 36 8.58 -1.10 12.35
CA GLY A 36 7.88 0.05 12.91
C GLY A 36 8.42 1.40 12.44
N HIS A 37 9.39 1.43 11.52
CA HIS A 37 9.86 2.68 10.93
C HIS A 37 8.76 3.35 10.10
N THR A 38 8.79 4.68 10.09
CA THR A 38 7.91 5.50 9.26
C THR A 38 8.39 5.48 7.81
N LEU A 39 7.48 5.72 6.85
CA LEU A 39 7.82 5.78 5.42
C LEU A 39 8.86 6.87 5.10
N GLU A 40 8.90 7.92 5.90
CA GLU A 40 9.84 9.03 5.76
C GLU A 40 11.25 8.64 6.22
N GLU A 41 11.37 8.01 7.38
CA GLU A 41 12.65 7.46 7.87
C GLU A 41 13.21 6.42 6.90
N ILE A 42 12.37 5.53 6.39
CA ILE A 42 12.77 4.52 5.41
C ILE A 42 13.24 5.17 4.11
N GLY A 43 12.54 6.22 3.65
CA GLY A 43 12.93 7.00 2.48
C GLY A 43 14.30 7.63 2.66
N ASN A 44 14.57 8.19 3.85
CA ASN A 44 15.86 8.79 4.19
C ASN A 44 16.99 7.75 4.24
N ILE A 45 16.72 6.55 4.79
CA ILE A 45 17.68 5.44 4.86
C ILE A 45 18.05 4.94 3.45
N LEU A 46 17.06 4.80 2.57
CA LEU A 46 17.24 4.24 1.23
C LEU A 46 17.56 5.29 0.16
N GLY A 47 17.55 6.58 0.51
CA GLY A 47 17.70 7.68 -0.45
C GLY A 47 16.57 7.75 -1.49
N ARG A 48 15.35 7.36 -1.11
CA ARG A 48 14.16 7.33 -1.98
C ARG A 48 13.08 8.27 -1.46
N ALA A 49 12.25 8.75 -2.37
CA ALA A 49 11.10 9.56 -1.99
C ALA A 49 10.10 8.74 -1.16
N ARG A 50 9.49 9.38 -0.16
CA ARG A 50 8.43 8.79 0.69
C ARG A 50 7.32 8.12 -0.13
N GLN A 51 6.95 8.73 -1.27
CA GLN A 51 5.94 8.20 -2.18
C GLN A 51 6.35 6.85 -2.77
N THR A 52 7.63 6.68 -3.13
CA THR A 52 8.17 5.42 -3.64
C THR A 52 8.11 4.32 -2.58
N ILE A 53 8.46 4.64 -1.32
CA ILE A 53 8.35 3.69 -0.21
C ILE A 53 6.88 3.30 0.03
N SER A 54 5.95 4.25 -0.08
CA SER A 54 4.51 3.97 0.01
C SER A 54 4.07 2.97 -1.07
N LEU A 55 4.57 3.11 -2.30
CA LEU A 55 4.25 2.18 -3.39
C LEU A 55 4.76 0.77 -3.10
N TYR A 56 5.99 0.62 -2.60
CA TYR A 56 6.51 -0.69 -2.20
C TYR A 56 5.66 -1.34 -1.10
N TRP A 57 5.23 -0.53 -0.13
CA TRP A 57 4.36 -1.01 0.93
C TRP A 57 2.99 -1.48 0.39
N HIS A 58 2.34 -0.71 -0.47
CA HIS A 58 1.06 -1.10 -1.06
C HIS A 58 1.17 -2.35 -1.92
N ALA A 59 2.20 -2.44 -2.79
CA ALA A 59 2.44 -3.62 -3.61
C ALA A 59 2.64 -4.89 -2.76
N TYR A 60 3.33 -4.76 -1.63
CA TYR A 60 3.49 -5.86 -0.68
C TYR A 60 2.17 -6.24 0.02
N GLN A 61 1.34 -5.27 0.40
CA GLN A 61 0.04 -5.57 1.01
C GLN A 61 -0.94 -6.27 0.05
N GLU A 62 -0.86 -5.96 -1.25
CA GLU A 62 -1.76 -6.54 -2.26
C GLU A 62 -1.29 -7.92 -2.74
N GLN A 63 0.01 -8.08 -3.00
CA GLN A 63 0.55 -9.22 -3.73
C GLN A 63 1.67 -9.95 -2.95
N GLY A 64 2.14 -9.41 -1.83
CA GLY A 64 3.29 -9.95 -1.11
C GLY A 64 4.60 -9.74 -1.86
N LEU A 65 5.51 -10.72 -1.80
CA LEU A 65 6.82 -10.62 -2.44
C LEU A 65 6.76 -10.57 -3.98
N SER A 66 5.75 -11.17 -4.60
CA SER A 66 5.61 -11.16 -6.07
C SER A 66 5.42 -9.74 -6.62
N GLY A 67 4.70 -8.89 -5.87
CA GLY A 67 4.52 -7.47 -6.21
C GLY A 67 5.80 -6.62 -6.09
N LEU A 68 6.83 -7.12 -5.39
CA LEU A 68 8.12 -6.45 -5.28
C LEU A 68 9.10 -6.91 -6.37
N SER A 69 9.02 -8.18 -6.79
CA SER A 69 9.87 -8.79 -7.83
C SER A 69 9.54 -8.33 -9.23
N ASP A 70 8.28 -8.00 -9.51
CA ASP A 70 7.93 -7.45 -10.82
C ASP A 70 8.47 -6.01 -10.90
N GLY A 71 9.42 -5.80 -11.81
CA GLY A 71 10.07 -4.52 -12.04
C GLY A 71 9.11 -3.42 -12.48
N SER A 72 7.85 -3.74 -12.77
CA SER A 72 6.84 -2.79 -13.22
C SER A 72 6.09 -2.15 -12.06
N LEU A 73 6.54 -0.95 -11.66
CA LEU A 73 5.61 0.06 -11.15
C LEU A 73 4.68 0.43 -12.32
N SER A 74 3.70 -0.44 -12.61
CA SER A 74 2.53 -0.10 -13.42
C SER A 74 1.72 0.87 -12.57
N TRP A 75 1.96 2.16 -12.75
CA TRP A 75 1.05 3.21 -12.33
C TRP A 75 -0.23 3.05 -13.16
N THR A 76 -1.07 2.07 -12.84
CA THR A 76 -2.43 2.08 -13.35
C THR A 76 -3.14 3.19 -12.60
N THR A 77 -3.33 4.32 -13.28
CA THR A 77 -4.12 5.43 -12.79
C THR A 77 -5.54 4.95 -12.52
N ASP A 78 -5.85 4.58 -11.29
CA ASP A 78 -7.20 4.71 -10.76
C ASP A 78 -7.15 5.72 -9.61
N LYS A 79 -7.33 6.99 -9.97
CA LYS A 79 -7.78 8.01 -9.03
C LYS A 79 -9.26 7.75 -8.74
N THR A 80 -9.58 6.82 -7.86
CA THR A 80 -10.85 6.89 -7.15
C THR A 80 -10.68 7.75 -5.92
N HIS A 81 -11.23 8.96 -6.03
CA HIS A 81 -11.47 9.85 -4.90
C HIS A 81 -12.22 9.07 -3.81
N GLY A 82 -11.69 9.05 -2.59
CA GLY A 82 -12.33 8.33 -1.49
C GLY A 82 -11.89 8.82 -0.12
N GLY A 83 -11.64 10.12 0.02
CA GLY A 83 -11.59 10.76 1.32
C GLY A 83 -13.01 10.89 1.88
N ALA A 84 -13.22 10.26 3.04
CA ALA A 84 -14.13 10.64 4.12
C ALA A 84 -15.63 10.88 3.78
N ALA A 85 -16.48 9.97 4.24
CA ALA A 85 -17.66 10.37 5.00
C ALA A 85 -18.09 9.22 5.93
N SER A 86 -17.86 9.42 7.22
CA SER A 86 -18.46 8.67 8.30
C SER A 86 -19.99 8.75 8.24
N SER A 87 -20.64 7.60 8.44
CA SER A 87 -21.93 7.37 9.13
C SER A 87 -22.87 8.57 9.38
N VAL A 88 -24.14 8.45 8.95
CA VAL A 88 -25.30 8.28 9.85
C VAL A 88 -26.59 8.12 9.02
N SER A 89 -27.31 7.06 9.33
CA SER A 89 -28.67 6.73 8.92
C SER A 89 -29.68 7.85 9.21
N ARG A 90 -30.62 8.09 8.28
CA ARG A 90 -32.03 8.39 8.61
C ARG A 90 -32.95 7.85 7.51
N ASP A 91 -33.80 6.93 7.94
CA ASP A 91 -35.04 6.50 7.28
C ASP A 91 -35.99 7.67 6.95
N ALA A 92 -36.69 7.50 5.82
CA ALA A 92 -38.07 7.93 5.48
C ALA A 92 -38.12 8.06 3.94
N GLY A 93 -38.91 7.33 3.16
CA GLY A 93 -40.34 7.07 3.36
C GLY A 93 -41.12 7.85 2.27
N ALA A 94 -41.52 7.14 1.21
CA ALA A 94 -42.65 7.36 0.29
C ALA A 94 -43.04 8.78 -0.20
N ALA A 95 -43.19 8.94 -1.52
CA ALA A 95 -44.45 9.33 -2.20
C ALA A 95 -44.22 10.09 -3.55
N SER A 96 -44.52 9.39 -4.65
CA SER A 96 -45.41 9.79 -5.75
C SER A 96 -45.51 11.25 -6.27
N THR A 97 -45.40 11.35 -7.62
CA THR A 97 -46.18 12.19 -8.58
C THR A 97 -45.63 13.54 -9.05
N GLY A 98 -45.70 13.74 -10.38
CA GLY A 98 -45.87 15.04 -11.06
C GLY A 98 -44.58 15.59 -11.67
N ARG A 99 -44.28 15.42 -12.97
CA ARG A 99 -44.84 16.17 -14.11
C ARG A 99 -44.97 17.68 -13.82
N CYS A 100 -44.09 18.49 -14.40
CA CYS A 100 -44.44 19.65 -15.23
C CYS A 100 -43.22 20.20 -15.97
N ARG A 101 -43.42 20.44 -17.27
CA ARG A 101 -42.56 21.21 -18.16
C ARG A 101 -42.81 22.70 -17.92
N PHE A 102 -41.80 23.53 -18.17
CA PHE A 102 -41.99 24.80 -18.87
C PHE A 102 -40.86 24.97 -19.87
#